data_AF-A0A3M2GT91-F1
#
_entry.id   AF-A0A3M2GT91-F1
#
_cell.length_a   1.000
_cell.length_b   1.000
_cell.length_c   1.000
_cell.angle_alpha   90.00
_cell.angle_beta   90.00
_cell.angle_gamma   90.00
#
_symmetry.space_group_name_H-M   'P 1'
#
loop_
_entity.id
_entity.type
_entity.pdbx_description
1 polymer ?
#
loop_
_entity_poly.entity_id
_entity_poly.type
_entity_poly.pdbx_seq_one_letter_code
_entity_poly.pdbx_strand_id
1 'polypeptide(L)'
;VIPVDTTDPGAATPAPRPPWYRTRFGLPLGRELLLIGTGLALYRWVRWLVRDDIGEALANARQVVSWERALGIFVEVDLQRLAVGNDAVVWLLNRYYFLAHFTVAALLMIWLFVRHYDHYGRVRRVLFLTTFAGLALHVGFPLAPPRWFPDMGFVDTLQTFGPRIYSSDAVKSAANQIAAMPSLHVGWALIAAWAVVRFSSRRRLRFVAVAHPVVTTAGVVLTANHWWLDALAAVVLVAVAGLVDLPLQRRLERRRERRLATETAASAGAGTARPVPAGVRP
;
A
#
# COMPACT_ATOMS: atom_id res chain seq x y z
N VAL A 1 -13.80 -58.56 -41.88
CA VAL A 1 -13.19 -57.42 -41.17
C VAL A 1 -13.85 -56.16 -41.71
N ILE A 2 -14.81 -55.60 -40.97
CA ILE A 2 -15.49 -54.35 -41.33
C ILE A 2 -14.73 -53.23 -40.60
N PRO A 3 -14.34 -52.12 -41.26
CA PRO A 3 -13.74 -51.01 -40.55
C PRO A 3 -14.83 -50.28 -39.77
N VAL A 4 -14.66 -50.17 -38.45
CA VAL A 4 -15.47 -49.27 -37.63
C VAL A 4 -14.93 -47.86 -37.87
N ASP A 5 -15.68 -47.06 -38.62
CA ASP A 5 -15.45 -45.63 -38.76
C ASP A 5 -15.90 -44.94 -37.45
N THR A 6 -14.94 -44.70 -36.55
CA THR A 6 -15.15 -43.87 -35.36
C THR A 6 -14.95 -42.41 -35.71
N THR A 7 -15.82 -41.85 -36.53
CA THR A 7 -15.96 -40.39 -36.66
C THR A 7 -17.31 -40.02 -36.07
N ASP A 8 -17.32 -39.68 -34.78
CA ASP A 8 -18.46 -39.03 -34.13
C ASP A 8 -18.63 -37.64 -34.77
N PRO A 9 -19.66 -37.40 -35.60
CA PRO A 9 -19.85 -36.12 -36.28
C PRO A 9 -20.34 -35.02 -35.32
N GLY A 10 -20.57 -35.37 -34.04
CA GLY A 10 -21.17 -34.50 -33.02
C GLY A 10 -20.18 -33.89 -32.03
N ALA A 11 -18.87 -34.16 -32.14
CA ALA A 11 -17.87 -33.56 -31.25
C ALA A 11 -17.72 -32.07 -31.55
N ALA A 12 -18.62 -31.26 -31.00
CA ALA A 12 -18.58 -29.80 -31.08
C ALA A 12 -17.18 -29.34 -30.68
N THR A 13 -16.50 -28.66 -31.61
CA THR A 13 -15.19 -28.09 -31.37
C THR A 13 -15.31 -27.19 -30.13
N PRO A 14 -14.51 -27.42 -29.06
CA PRO A 14 -14.64 -26.61 -27.85
C PRO A 14 -14.48 -25.15 -28.23
N ALA A 15 -15.51 -24.35 -27.91
CA ALA A 15 -15.52 -22.94 -28.25
C ALA A 15 -14.20 -22.30 -27.82
N PRO A 16 -13.57 -21.47 -28.69
CA PRO A 16 -12.26 -20.90 -28.41
C PRO A 16 -12.32 -20.18 -27.07
N ARG A 17 -11.45 -20.59 -26.13
CA ARG A 17 -11.38 -19.95 -24.81
C ARG A 17 -11.14 -18.46 -25.05
N PRO A 18 -11.93 -17.57 -24.41
CA PRO A 18 -11.71 -16.14 -24.56
C PRO A 18 -10.26 -15.84 -24.17
N PRO A 19 -9.56 -14.99 -24.94
CA PRO A 19 -8.17 -14.68 -24.65
C PRO A 19 -8.07 -14.09 -23.24
N TRP A 20 -6.95 -14.32 -22.56
CA TRP A 20 -6.81 -14.06 -21.12
C TRP A 20 -7.22 -12.65 -20.69
N TYR A 21 -7.05 -11.64 -21.56
CA TYR A 21 -7.43 -10.24 -21.32
C TYR A 21 -8.96 -9.98 -21.30
N ARG A 22 -9.78 -10.87 -21.87
CA ARG A 22 -11.26 -10.81 -21.80
C ARG A 22 -11.85 -11.51 -20.58
N THR A 23 -11.02 -12.13 -19.74
CA THR A 23 -11.49 -12.69 -18.46
C THR A 23 -11.89 -11.57 -17.49
N ARG A 24 -12.67 -11.91 -16.45
CA ARG A 24 -13.04 -10.98 -15.36
C ARG A 24 -11.86 -10.18 -14.80
N PHE A 25 -10.65 -10.73 -14.86
CA PHE A 25 -9.45 -10.14 -14.26
C PHE A 25 -8.40 -9.68 -15.27
N GLY A 26 -8.42 -10.14 -16.53
CA GLY A 26 -7.30 -9.96 -17.46
C GLY A 26 -6.97 -8.50 -17.81
N LEU A 27 -7.87 -7.80 -18.51
CA LEU A 27 -7.68 -6.39 -18.85
C LEU A 27 -7.56 -5.47 -17.62
N PRO A 28 -8.36 -5.66 -16.54
CA PRO A 28 -8.14 -4.98 -15.27
C PRO A 28 -6.73 -5.17 -14.72
N LEU A 29 -6.25 -6.40 -14.61
CA LEU A 29 -4.93 -6.72 -14.08
C LEU A 29 -3.81 -6.08 -14.90
N GLY A 30 -3.89 -6.16 -16.24
CA GLY A 30 -2.90 -5.53 -17.11
C GLY A 30 -2.81 -4.01 -16.91
N ARG A 31 -3.95 -3.33 -16.73
CA ARG A 31 -3.99 -1.90 -16.41
C ARG A 31 -3.40 -1.59 -15.04
N GLU A 32 -3.69 -2.42 -14.03
CA GLU A 32 -3.14 -2.23 -12.69
C GLU A 32 -1.64 -2.48 -12.63
N LEU A 33 -1.15 -3.52 -13.31
CA LEU A 33 0.29 -3.78 -13.44
C LEU A 33 1.01 -2.64 -14.14
N LEU A 34 0.43 -2.09 -15.22
CA LEU A 34 1.00 -0.92 -15.89
C LEU A 34 1.04 0.29 -14.95
N LEU A 35 -0.07 0.60 -14.27
CA LEU A 35 -0.17 1.75 -13.38
C LEU A 35 0.81 1.64 -12.19
N ILE A 36 0.89 0.46 -11.57
CA ILE A 36 1.85 0.18 -10.48
C ILE A 36 3.29 0.21 -11.00
N GLY A 37 3.55 -0.39 -12.16
CA GLY A 37 4.86 -0.39 -12.80
C GLY A 37 5.34 1.03 -13.11
N THR A 38 4.49 1.86 -13.71
CA THR A 38 4.79 3.28 -13.98
C THR A 38 5.02 4.05 -12.68
N GLY A 39 4.17 3.85 -11.67
CA GLY A 39 4.34 4.51 -10.38
C GLY A 39 5.66 4.14 -9.70
N LEU A 40 6.02 2.85 -9.69
CA LEU A 40 7.29 2.38 -9.16
C LEU A 40 8.48 2.93 -9.94
N ALA A 41 8.40 2.96 -11.27
CA ALA A 41 9.43 3.53 -12.13
C ALA A 41 9.64 5.02 -11.83
N LEU A 42 8.55 5.80 -11.73
CA LEU A 42 8.60 7.22 -11.38
C LEU A 42 9.20 7.44 -9.99
N TYR A 43 8.77 6.67 -8.99
CA TYR A 43 9.31 6.73 -7.64
C TYR A 43 10.83 6.50 -7.65
N ARG A 44 11.28 5.44 -8.31
CA ARG A 44 12.71 5.10 -8.41
C ARG A 44 13.49 6.16 -9.17
N TRP A 45 12.91 6.74 -10.20
CA TRP A 45 13.55 7.79 -11.00
C TRP A 45 13.76 9.07 -10.19
N VAL A 46 12.74 9.54 -9.46
CA VAL A 46 12.89 10.68 -8.55
C VAL A 46 13.97 10.40 -7.50
N ARG A 47 13.94 9.21 -6.89
CA ARG A 47 14.95 8.81 -5.88
C ARG A 47 16.36 8.71 -6.42
N TRP A 48 16.51 8.44 -7.71
CA TRP A 48 17.82 8.44 -8.37
C TRP A 48 18.33 9.85 -8.68
N LEU A 49 17.42 10.81 -8.94
CA LEU A 49 17.78 12.20 -9.22
C LEU A 49 18.14 13.00 -7.97
N VAL A 50 17.55 12.63 -6.83
CA VAL A 50 17.74 13.33 -5.57
C VAL A 50 19.14 13.05 -5.05
N ARG A 51 19.93 14.12 -4.87
CA ARG A 51 21.22 14.02 -4.20
C ARG A 51 20.99 13.99 -2.69
N ASP A 52 21.66 13.09 -2.02
CA ASP A 52 21.58 12.97 -0.56
C ASP A 52 22.42 14.07 0.10
N ASP A 53 21.76 15.11 0.66
CA ASP A 53 22.41 16.10 1.51
C ASP A 53 22.38 15.62 2.97
N ILE A 54 23.45 14.94 3.37
CA ILE A 54 23.61 14.41 4.73
C ILE A 54 23.65 15.54 5.76
N GLY A 55 24.24 16.70 5.41
CA GLY A 55 24.37 17.84 6.31
C GLY A 55 23.00 18.42 6.66
N GLU A 56 22.18 18.65 5.63
CA GLU A 56 20.80 19.10 5.80
C GLU A 56 19.96 18.07 6.57
N ALA A 57 20.10 16.78 6.24
CA ALA A 57 19.39 15.70 6.94
C ALA A 57 19.67 15.66 8.45
N LEU A 58 20.94 15.86 8.85
CA LEU A 58 21.36 15.92 10.25
C LEU A 58 20.85 17.20 10.93
N ALA A 59 20.85 18.34 10.23
CA ALA A 59 20.33 19.59 10.76
C ALA A 59 18.81 19.51 11.00
N ASN A 60 18.05 18.99 10.03
CA ASN A 60 16.62 18.76 10.14
C ASN A 60 16.28 17.80 11.30
N ALA A 61 17.11 16.77 11.53
CA ALA A 61 16.92 15.86 12.66
C ALA A 61 17.10 16.56 14.01
N ARG A 62 18.12 17.41 14.16
CA ARG A 62 18.28 18.23 15.37
C ARG A 62 17.10 19.18 15.58
N GLN A 63 16.54 19.71 14.50
CA GLN A 63 15.34 20.54 14.56
C GLN A 63 14.12 19.74 15.03
N VAL A 64 13.88 18.54 14.47
CA VAL A 64 12.82 17.62 14.91
C VAL A 64 12.95 17.29 16.39
N VAL A 65 14.16 16.97 16.86
CA VAL A 65 14.44 16.74 18.28
C VAL A 65 14.11 17.98 19.12
N SER A 66 14.41 19.19 18.65
CA SER A 66 14.06 20.42 19.37
C SER A 66 12.54 20.59 19.52
N TRP A 67 11.77 20.24 18.48
CA TRP A 67 10.31 20.29 18.51
C TRP A 67 9.73 19.25 19.46
N GLU A 68 10.24 18.00 19.41
CA GLU A 68 9.79 16.93 20.30
C GLU A 68 10.08 17.26 21.77
N ARG A 69 11.24 17.87 22.06
CA ARG A 69 11.57 18.35 23.41
C ARG A 69 10.65 19.49 23.85
N ALA A 70 10.38 20.46 22.98
CA ALA A 70 9.47 21.56 23.27
C ALA A 70 8.03 21.08 23.54
N LEU A 71 7.60 20.01 22.86
CA LEU A 71 6.31 19.36 23.06
C LEU A 71 6.30 18.36 24.23
N GLY A 72 7.45 18.06 24.84
CA GLY A 72 7.56 17.08 25.92
C GLY A 72 7.36 15.63 25.48
N ILE A 73 7.54 15.32 24.19
CA ILE A 73 7.33 13.98 23.60
C ILE A 73 8.62 13.30 23.16
N PHE A 74 9.79 13.92 23.40
CA PHE A 74 11.09 13.30 23.16
C PHE A 74 11.35 12.19 24.17
N VAL A 75 10.93 10.97 23.85
CA VAL A 75 11.00 9.77 24.71
C VAL A 75 11.50 8.53 23.98
N GLU A 76 11.86 8.66 22.70
CA GLU A 76 12.25 7.57 21.79
C GLU A 76 13.46 6.81 22.32
N VAL A 77 14.44 7.50 22.91
CA VAL A 77 15.63 6.86 23.49
C VAL A 77 15.25 5.98 24.67
N ASP A 78 14.33 6.43 25.53
CA ASP A 78 13.87 5.66 26.69
C ASP A 78 13.03 4.46 26.24
N LEU A 79 12.19 4.66 25.22
CA LEU A 79 11.44 3.57 24.60
C LEU A 79 12.37 2.54 23.97
N GLN A 80 13.40 2.97 23.22
CA GLN A 80 14.38 2.06 22.62
C GLN A 80 15.10 1.23 23.69
N ARG A 81 15.45 1.80 24.84
CA ARG A 81 16.09 1.05 25.94
C ARG A 81 15.24 -0.13 26.42
N LEU A 82 13.91 -0.03 26.37
CA LEU A 82 13.00 -1.14 26.71
C LEU A 82 13.14 -2.33 25.74
N ALA A 83 13.49 -2.05 24.47
CA ALA A 83 13.66 -3.08 23.45
C ALA A 83 15.10 -3.64 23.42
N VAL A 84 16.10 -2.76 23.48
CA VAL A 84 17.52 -3.13 23.34
C VAL A 84 18.01 -4.05 24.46
N GLY A 85 17.35 -4.06 25.63
CA GLY A 85 17.62 -5.04 26.69
C GLY A 85 17.22 -6.49 26.38
N ASN A 86 16.57 -6.75 25.24
CA ASN A 86 16.15 -8.09 24.84
C ASN A 86 16.39 -8.35 23.34
N ASP A 87 17.45 -9.09 23.05
CA ASP A 87 17.86 -9.44 21.69
C ASP A 87 16.75 -10.06 20.84
N ALA A 88 15.88 -10.89 21.43
CA ALA A 88 14.78 -11.53 20.71
C ALA A 88 13.71 -10.50 20.28
N VAL A 89 13.44 -9.50 21.11
CA VAL A 89 12.53 -8.40 20.78
C VAL A 89 13.10 -7.58 19.62
N VAL A 90 14.36 -7.17 19.71
CA VAL A 90 15.02 -6.39 18.64
C VAL A 90 15.07 -7.19 17.34
N TRP A 91 15.44 -8.47 17.43
CA TRP A 91 15.45 -9.40 16.30
C TRP A 91 14.09 -9.44 15.61
N LEU A 92 13.00 -9.60 16.38
CA LEU A 92 11.64 -9.68 15.85
C LEU A 92 11.21 -8.37 15.21
N LEU A 93 11.44 -7.23 15.88
CA LEU A 93 11.06 -5.92 15.38
C LEU A 93 11.81 -5.57 14.09
N ASN A 94 13.12 -5.85 14.01
CA ASN A 94 13.89 -5.65 12.78
C ASN A 94 13.37 -6.51 11.61
N ARG A 95 13.04 -7.79 11.86
CA ARG A 95 12.43 -8.65 10.80
C ARG A 95 11.07 -8.16 10.40
N TYR A 96 10.23 -7.80 11.37
CA TYR A 96 8.89 -7.29 11.11
C TYR A 96 8.95 -6.01 10.30
N TYR A 97 9.80 -5.05 10.69
CA TYR A 97 10.05 -3.81 9.98
C TYR A 97 10.40 -4.07 8.50
N PHE A 98 11.33 -5.01 8.26
CA PHE A 98 11.78 -5.35 6.91
C PHE A 98 10.71 -6.07 6.07
N LEU A 99 10.08 -7.10 6.63
CA LEU A 99 9.21 -8.00 5.88
C LEU A 99 7.79 -7.47 5.75
N ALA A 100 7.23 -6.90 6.82
CA ALA A 100 5.80 -6.60 6.88
C ALA A 100 5.40 -5.52 5.88
N HIS A 101 6.26 -4.53 5.62
CA HIS A 101 5.89 -3.35 4.84
C HIS A 101 5.36 -3.68 3.44
N PHE A 102 6.21 -4.26 2.59
CA PHE A 102 5.83 -4.60 1.22
C PHE A 102 4.93 -5.83 1.16
N THR A 103 5.13 -6.82 2.02
CA THR A 103 4.35 -8.05 2.02
C THR A 103 2.89 -7.79 2.41
N VAL A 104 2.63 -7.05 3.49
CA VAL A 104 1.26 -6.73 3.92
C VAL A 104 0.57 -5.85 2.89
N ALA A 105 1.26 -4.86 2.32
CA ALA A 105 0.71 -4.03 1.26
C ALA A 105 0.35 -4.85 0.01
N ALA A 106 1.23 -5.74 -0.45
CA ALA A 106 0.95 -6.61 -1.59
C ALA A 106 -0.26 -7.52 -1.32
N LEU A 107 -0.29 -8.18 -0.15
CA LEU A 107 -1.40 -9.04 0.26
C LEU A 107 -2.72 -8.27 0.35
N LEU A 108 -2.70 -7.06 0.90
CA LEU A 108 -3.86 -6.16 0.94
C LEU A 108 -4.37 -5.88 -0.47
N MET A 109 -3.49 -5.47 -1.37
CA MET A 109 -3.86 -5.10 -2.74
C MET A 109 -4.39 -6.31 -3.51
N ILE A 110 -3.79 -7.50 -3.35
CA ILE A 110 -4.29 -8.74 -3.93
C ILE A 110 -5.67 -9.09 -3.35
N TRP A 111 -5.84 -9.04 -2.03
CA TRP A 111 -7.11 -9.32 -1.38
C TRP A 111 -8.22 -8.38 -1.87
N LEU A 112 -7.93 -7.08 -1.95
CA LEU A 112 -8.87 -6.10 -2.49
C LEU A 112 -9.17 -6.38 -3.97
N PHE A 113 -8.17 -6.67 -4.79
CA PHE A 113 -8.37 -6.93 -6.22
C PHE A 113 -9.27 -8.14 -6.46
N VAL A 114 -9.05 -9.22 -5.69
CA VAL A 114 -9.78 -10.48 -5.87
C VAL A 114 -11.17 -10.45 -5.21
N ARG A 115 -11.31 -9.85 -4.02
CA ARG A 115 -12.52 -9.95 -3.19
C ARG A 115 -13.32 -8.65 -3.06
N HIS A 116 -12.69 -7.49 -3.23
CA HIS A 116 -13.29 -6.18 -2.99
C HIS A 116 -12.91 -5.17 -4.09
N TYR A 117 -12.96 -5.60 -5.35
CA TYR A 117 -12.45 -4.84 -6.50
C TYR A 117 -13.11 -3.44 -6.61
N ASP A 118 -14.37 -3.34 -6.22
CA ASP A 118 -15.13 -2.07 -6.16
C ASP A 118 -14.46 -1.00 -5.27
N HIS A 119 -13.68 -1.43 -4.28
CA HIS A 119 -12.95 -0.55 -3.36
C HIS A 119 -11.45 -0.49 -3.63
N TYR A 120 -10.93 -1.43 -4.42
CA TYR A 120 -9.51 -1.50 -4.78
C TYR A 120 -8.99 -0.17 -5.34
N GLY A 121 -9.72 0.42 -6.29
CA GLY A 121 -9.32 1.68 -6.92
C GLY A 121 -9.26 2.87 -5.95
N ARG A 122 -10.03 2.84 -4.85
CA ARG A 122 -9.97 3.84 -3.78
C ARG A 122 -8.71 3.70 -2.95
N VAL A 123 -8.50 2.50 -2.42
CA VAL A 123 -7.36 2.21 -1.54
C VAL A 123 -6.06 2.44 -2.30
N ARG A 124 -5.97 2.02 -3.57
CA ARG A 124 -4.82 2.28 -4.43
C ARG A 124 -4.49 3.76 -4.56
N ARG A 125 -5.50 4.62 -4.78
CA ARG A 125 -5.26 6.06 -4.93
C ARG A 125 -4.78 6.71 -3.64
N VAL A 126 -5.37 6.37 -2.51
CA VAL A 126 -4.90 6.86 -1.20
C VAL A 126 -3.47 6.39 -0.94
N LEU A 127 -3.15 5.13 -1.25
CA LEU A 127 -1.78 4.59 -1.16
C LEU A 127 -0.81 5.36 -2.04
N PHE A 128 -1.18 5.65 -3.28
CA PHE A 128 -0.34 6.39 -4.24
C PHE A 128 -0.15 7.84 -3.80
N LEU A 129 -1.24 8.54 -3.47
CA LEU A 129 -1.19 9.92 -2.98
C LEU A 129 -0.28 10.02 -1.75
N THR A 130 -0.45 9.11 -0.78
CA THR A 130 0.40 9.07 0.42
C THR A 130 1.86 8.81 0.06
N THR A 131 2.14 7.85 -0.83
CA THR A 131 3.51 7.47 -1.20
C THR A 131 4.22 8.59 -1.96
N PHE A 132 3.56 9.21 -2.94
CA PHE A 132 4.16 10.28 -3.74
C PHE A 132 4.25 11.61 -3.00
N ALA A 133 3.29 11.92 -2.13
CA ALA A 133 3.40 13.09 -1.26
C ALA A 133 4.49 12.87 -0.19
N GLY A 134 4.60 11.66 0.35
CA GLY A 134 5.71 11.28 1.23
C GLY A 134 7.06 11.39 0.54
N LEU A 135 7.16 10.92 -0.71
CA LEU A 135 8.35 11.11 -1.54
C LEU A 135 8.69 12.59 -1.73
N ALA A 136 7.71 13.43 -2.05
CA ALA A 136 7.93 14.87 -2.19
C ALA A 136 8.46 15.51 -0.90
N LEU A 137 7.92 15.09 0.26
CA LEU A 137 8.42 15.50 1.57
C LEU A 137 9.83 14.99 1.84
N HIS A 138 10.17 13.74 1.50
CA HIS A 138 11.53 13.21 1.63
C HIS A 138 12.55 13.98 0.78
N VAL A 139 12.11 14.53 -0.35
CA VAL A 139 12.96 15.37 -1.21
C VAL A 139 13.10 16.78 -0.66
N GLY A 140 12.02 17.38 -0.19
CA GLY A 140 12.03 18.76 0.32
C GLY A 140 12.48 18.89 1.78
N PHE A 141 12.52 17.79 2.52
CA PHE A 141 12.91 17.72 3.93
C PHE A 141 13.65 16.41 4.18
N PRO A 142 14.90 16.27 3.70
CA PRO A 142 15.72 15.11 4.03
C PRO A 142 15.90 15.06 5.55
N LEU A 143 15.80 13.88 6.15
CA LEU A 143 15.79 13.72 7.60
C LEU A 143 16.58 12.49 8.04
N ALA A 144 17.63 12.73 8.81
CA ALA A 144 18.42 11.66 9.41
C ALA A 144 17.60 10.92 10.49
N PRO A 145 17.71 9.58 10.56
CA PRO A 145 16.96 8.76 11.51
C PRO A 145 17.63 8.75 12.89
N PRO A 146 16.91 8.39 13.97
CA PRO A 146 17.46 8.39 15.33
C PRO A 146 18.72 7.53 15.51
N ARG A 147 18.83 6.40 14.80
CA ARG A 147 20.00 5.50 14.87
C ARG A 147 21.35 6.13 14.46
N TRP A 148 21.32 7.32 13.84
CA TRP A 148 22.53 8.09 13.50
C TRP A 148 23.01 8.99 14.64
N PHE A 149 22.31 9.03 15.78
CA PHE A 149 22.61 9.88 16.93
C PHE A 149 23.02 9.07 18.17
N PRO A 150 24.17 8.36 18.14
CA PRO A 150 24.68 7.63 19.30
C PRO A 150 25.05 8.57 20.45
N ASP A 151 25.38 9.82 20.16
CA ASP A 151 25.60 10.90 21.13
C ASP A 151 24.34 11.23 21.95
N MET A 152 23.14 10.94 21.41
CA MET A 152 21.87 11.04 22.12
C MET A 152 21.46 9.73 22.82
N GLY A 153 22.27 8.68 22.72
CA GLY A 153 22.02 7.37 23.34
C GLY A 153 21.25 6.37 22.48
N PHE A 154 21.04 6.65 21.19
CA PHE A 154 20.42 5.69 20.28
C PHE A 154 21.38 4.57 19.86
N VAL A 155 20.83 3.39 19.62
CA VAL A 155 21.55 2.22 19.10
C VAL A 155 21.06 1.90 17.69
N ASP A 156 21.99 1.73 16.75
CA ASP A 156 21.67 1.20 15.42
C ASP A 156 21.40 -0.31 15.52
N THR A 157 20.12 -0.65 15.72
CA THR A 157 19.72 -2.04 15.90
C THR A 157 19.90 -2.88 14.64
N LEU A 158 19.88 -2.28 13.45
CA LEU A 158 20.04 -3.00 12.19
C LEU A 158 21.50 -3.42 12.01
N GLN A 159 22.46 -2.56 12.38
CA GLN A 159 23.88 -2.91 12.35
C GLN A 159 24.25 -3.91 13.45
N THR A 160 23.74 -3.70 14.67
CA THR A 160 24.09 -4.51 15.83
C THR A 160 23.44 -5.90 15.83
N PHE A 161 22.12 -5.98 15.58
CA PHE A 161 21.35 -7.24 15.72
C PHE A 161 20.89 -7.84 14.38
N GLY A 162 21.02 -7.07 13.30
CA GLY A 162 20.65 -7.52 11.98
C GLY A 162 19.14 -7.64 11.74
N PRO A 163 18.74 -8.06 10.54
CA PRO A 163 19.62 -8.59 9.50
C PRO A 163 20.56 -7.54 8.89
N ARG A 164 21.85 -7.88 8.73
CA ARG A 164 22.86 -7.03 8.07
C ARG A 164 22.67 -7.08 6.55
N ILE A 165 21.62 -6.45 6.05
CA ILE A 165 21.24 -6.51 4.62
C ILE A 165 22.03 -5.50 3.78
N TYR A 166 22.89 -4.69 4.39
CA TYR A 166 23.62 -3.60 3.72
C TYR A 166 24.88 -4.01 2.96
N SER A 167 25.16 -5.31 2.78
CA SER A 167 26.47 -5.77 2.26
C SER A 167 26.56 -6.08 0.76
N SER A 168 25.55 -5.86 -0.10
CA SER A 168 25.74 -6.17 -1.53
C SER A 168 24.99 -5.34 -2.59
N ASP A 169 24.15 -4.36 -2.25
CA ASP A 169 23.36 -3.59 -3.24
C ASP A 169 23.39 -2.06 -2.96
N ALA A 170 24.60 -1.57 -2.69
CA ALA A 170 24.92 -0.29 -2.04
C ALA A 170 24.53 1.01 -2.81
N VAL A 171 23.89 0.94 -3.97
CA VAL A 171 23.38 2.12 -4.68
C VAL A 171 21.97 2.53 -4.20
N LYS A 172 21.28 1.70 -3.39
CA LYS A 172 19.90 1.94 -2.91
C LYS A 172 19.81 2.53 -1.50
N SER A 173 20.94 2.70 -0.80
CA SER A 173 20.99 2.73 0.66
C SER A 173 20.98 4.15 1.27
N ALA A 174 21.72 5.11 0.74
CA ALA A 174 21.88 6.42 1.39
C ALA A 174 20.58 7.24 1.36
N ALA A 175 19.95 7.39 0.19
CA ALA A 175 18.64 8.04 0.08
C ALA A 175 17.59 7.42 0.99
N ASN A 176 17.56 6.09 1.10
CA ASN A 176 16.59 5.38 1.95
C ASN A 176 16.90 5.53 3.44
N GLN A 177 18.13 5.88 3.80
CA GLN A 177 18.52 6.09 5.20
C GLN A 177 18.15 7.49 5.70
N ILE A 178 18.15 8.53 4.86
CA ILE A 178 17.79 9.91 5.22
C ILE A 178 16.33 10.29 4.90
N ALA A 179 15.45 9.31 4.71
CA ALA A 179 14.04 9.52 4.38
C ALA A 179 13.14 9.18 5.57
N ALA A 180 13.45 9.74 6.74
CA ALA A 180 12.74 9.40 7.97
C ALA A 180 11.31 10.00 8.00
N MET A 181 11.11 11.30 7.74
CA MET A 181 9.77 11.91 7.81
C MET A 181 9.17 12.14 6.41
N PRO A 182 7.94 11.69 6.13
CA PRO A 182 7.05 10.90 7.00
C PRO A 182 7.34 9.41 6.92
N SER A 183 6.92 8.66 7.95
CA SER A 183 7.09 7.21 7.96
C SER A 183 6.09 6.52 7.03
N LEU A 184 6.53 6.15 5.82
CA LEU A 184 5.70 5.36 4.88
C LEU A 184 5.32 3.99 5.44
N HIS A 185 6.15 3.41 6.32
CA HIS A 185 5.83 2.19 7.07
C HIS A 185 4.52 2.33 7.85
N VAL A 186 4.44 3.37 8.68
CA VAL A 186 3.24 3.69 9.46
C VAL A 186 2.09 4.07 8.54
N GLY A 187 2.32 4.90 7.51
CA GLY A 187 1.30 5.32 6.56
C GLY A 187 0.62 4.15 5.84
N TRP A 188 1.41 3.20 5.32
CA TRP A 188 0.88 2.01 4.65
C TRP A 188 0.16 1.07 5.62
N ALA A 189 0.68 0.94 6.84
CA ALA A 189 0.03 0.16 7.89
C ALA A 189 -1.34 0.74 8.29
N LEU A 190 -1.47 2.07 8.37
CA LEU A 190 -2.74 2.75 8.62
C LEU A 190 -3.74 2.55 7.48
N ILE A 191 -3.29 2.64 6.23
CA ILE A 191 -4.14 2.38 5.05
C ILE A 191 -4.63 0.93 5.04
N ALA A 192 -3.74 -0.02 5.36
CA ALA A 192 -4.09 -1.43 5.49
C ALA A 192 -5.12 -1.65 6.61
N ALA A 193 -4.88 -1.06 7.78
CA ALA A 193 -5.80 -1.09 8.91
C ALA A 193 -7.20 -0.59 8.52
N TRP A 194 -7.25 0.61 7.94
CA TRP A 194 -8.47 1.26 7.47
C TRP A 194 -9.23 0.39 6.46
N ALA A 195 -8.55 -0.11 5.42
CA ALA A 195 -9.18 -0.92 4.39
C ALA A 195 -9.75 -2.24 4.95
N VAL A 196 -8.99 -2.95 5.79
CA VAL A 196 -9.46 -4.21 6.38
C VAL A 196 -10.62 -3.97 7.35
N VAL A 197 -10.53 -2.95 8.22
CA VAL A 197 -11.62 -2.59 9.14
C VAL A 197 -12.90 -2.26 8.38
N ARG A 198 -12.78 -1.52 7.26
CA ARG A 198 -13.93 -1.05 6.50
C ARG A 198 -14.59 -2.12 5.62
N PHE A 199 -13.81 -3.03 5.05
CA PHE A 199 -14.30 -3.95 4.00
C PHE A 199 -14.35 -5.43 4.42
N SER A 200 -13.62 -5.84 5.46
CA SER A 200 -13.67 -7.21 5.96
C SER A 200 -14.88 -7.43 6.85
N SER A 201 -15.61 -8.53 6.67
CA SER A 201 -16.68 -8.98 7.58
C SER A 201 -16.15 -9.74 8.80
N ARG A 202 -14.87 -10.13 8.82
CA ARG A 202 -14.30 -11.00 9.87
C ARG A 202 -13.73 -10.16 11.02
N ARG A 203 -14.40 -10.20 12.19
CA ARG A 203 -14.00 -9.43 13.39
C ARG A 203 -12.54 -9.67 13.81
N ARG A 204 -12.05 -10.91 13.76
CA ARG A 204 -10.65 -11.27 14.08
C ARG A 204 -9.64 -10.52 13.18
N LEU A 205 -9.93 -10.41 11.88
CA LEU A 205 -9.05 -9.69 10.96
C LEU A 205 -9.03 -8.19 11.25
N ARG A 206 -10.13 -7.61 11.72
CA ARG A 206 -10.17 -6.19 12.10
C ARG A 206 -9.27 -5.90 13.31
N PHE A 207 -9.24 -6.79 14.31
CA PHE A 207 -8.33 -6.65 15.45
C PHE A 207 -6.86 -6.71 15.02
N VAL A 208 -6.50 -7.71 14.22
CA VAL A 208 -5.13 -7.82 13.67
C VAL A 208 -4.78 -6.58 12.85
N ALA A 209 -5.72 -6.07 12.06
CA ALA A 209 -5.51 -4.90 11.23
C ALA A 209 -5.30 -3.61 12.06
N VAL A 210 -5.98 -3.44 13.19
CA VAL A 210 -5.76 -2.30 14.10
C VAL A 210 -4.46 -2.45 14.89
N ALA A 211 -4.06 -3.68 15.26
CA ALA A 211 -2.79 -3.93 15.91
C ALA A 211 -1.60 -3.66 14.99
N HIS A 212 -1.74 -3.90 13.69
CA HIS A 212 -0.69 -3.74 12.70
C HIS A 212 0.01 -2.35 12.70
N PRO A 213 -0.68 -1.20 12.60
CA PRO A 213 -0.04 0.11 12.69
C PRO A 213 0.63 0.35 14.05
N VAL A 214 0.08 -0.15 15.16
CA VAL A 214 0.72 -0.02 16.49
C VAL A 214 2.04 -0.78 16.54
N VAL A 215 2.04 -2.04 16.07
CA VAL A 215 3.27 -2.85 16.00
C VAL A 215 4.26 -2.26 15.01
N THR A 216 3.80 -1.68 13.91
CA THR A 216 4.66 -0.98 12.95
C THR A 216 5.30 0.27 13.54
N THR A 217 4.52 1.11 14.24
CA THR A 217 5.06 2.29 14.94
C THR A 217 6.07 1.89 16.00
N ALA A 218 5.75 0.90 16.84
CA ALA A 218 6.70 0.36 17.81
C ALA A 218 7.94 -0.19 17.12
N GLY A 219 7.77 -0.95 16.04
CA GLY A 219 8.86 -1.50 15.24
C GLY A 219 9.81 -0.43 14.71
N VAL A 220 9.32 0.71 14.23
CA VAL A 220 10.19 1.77 13.70
C VAL A 220 10.82 2.66 14.78
N VAL A 221 10.10 2.95 15.87
CA VAL A 221 10.61 3.83 16.93
C VAL A 221 11.59 3.07 17.83
N LEU A 222 11.24 1.86 18.28
CA LEU A 222 12.08 1.05 19.16
C LEU A 222 13.37 0.56 18.50
N THR A 223 13.41 0.54 17.16
CA THR A 223 14.61 0.21 16.38
C THR A 223 15.36 1.46 15.89
N ALA A 224 14.97 2.65 16.38
CA ALA A 224 15.59 3.92 16.02
C ALA A 224 15.59 4.21 14.50
N ASN A 225 14.58 3.72 13.79
CA ASN A 225 14.41 3.97 12.37
C ASN A 225 13.64 5.26 12.06
N HIS A 226 12.78 5.70 12.97
CA HIS A 226 11.91 6.87 12.82
C HIS A 226 11.73 7.60 14.15
N TRP A 227 11.57 8.93 14.08
CA TRP A 227 11.16 9.80 15.19
C TRP A 227 9.66 9.66 15.49
N TRP A 228 9.18 10.09 16.65
CA TRP A 228 7.73 10.11 16.92
C TRP A 228 6.99 11.02 15.94
N LEU A 229 7.57 12.17 15.61
CA LEU A 229 6.98 13.09 14.64
C LEU A 229 6.85 12.50 13.24
N ASP A 230 7.70 11.54 12.84
CA ASP A 230 7.58 10.85 11.55
C ASP A 230 6.28 10.04 11.45
N ALA A 231 5.89 9.39 12.56
CA ALA A 231 4.67 8.60 12.66
C ALA A 231 3.44 9.53 12.68
N LEU A 232 3.51 10.65 13.39
CA LEU A 232 2.44 11.65 13.40
C LEU A 232 2.24 12.27 12.01
N ALA A 233 3.34 12.64 11.34
CA ALA A 233 3.32 13.15 9.98
C ALA A 233 2.68 12.14 9.01
N ALA A 234 2.94 10.84 9.19
CA ALA A 234 2.30 9.79 8.39
C ALA A 234 0.78 9.71 8.63
N VAL A 235 0.31 9.85 9.88
CA VAL A 235 -1.13 9.90 10.20
C VAL A 235 -1.79 11.07 9.49
N VAL A 236 -1.21 12.27 9.60
CA VAL A 236 -1.72 13.48 8.95
C VAL A 236 -1.73 13.30 7.44
N LEU A 237 -0.65 12.76 6.87
CA LEU A 237 -0.53 12.57 5.43
C LEU A 237 -1.59 11.62 4.88
N VAL A 238 -1.83 10.48 5.55
CA VAL A 238 -2.87 9.52 5.16
C VAL A 238 -4.26 10.14 5.26
N ALA A 239 -4.53 10.92 6.32
CA ALA A 239 -5.80 11.61 6.49
C ALA A 239 -6.03 12.62 5.35
N VAL A 240 -5.04 13.46 5.04
CA VAL A 240 -5.10 14.44 3.95
C VAL A 240 -5.27 13.73 2.60
N ALA A 241 -4.51 12.68 2.32
CA ALA A 241 -4.66 11.89 1.10
C ALA A 241 -6.07 11.30 0.95
N GLY A 242 -6.66 10.83 2.06
CA GLY A 242 -8.03 10.36 2.11
C GLY A 242 -9.06 11.47 1.83
N LEU A 243 -8.87 12.66 2.40
CA LEU A 243 -9.74 13.82 2.18
C LEU A 243 -9.67 14.31 0.73
N VAL A 244 -8.46 14.41 0.17
CA VAL A 244 -8.21 14.82 -1.23
C VAL A 244 -8.84 13.83 -2.21
N ASP A 245 -8.93 12.54 -1.88
CA ASP A 245 -9.58 11.54 -2.74
C ASP A 245 -11.12 11.61 -2.72
N LEU A 246 -11.75 12.20 -1.69
CA LEU A 246 -13.22 12.21 -1.53
C LEU A 246 -13.99 12.78 -2.73
N PRO A 247 -13.62 13.94 -3.33
CA PRO A 247 -14.35 14.49 -4.47
C PRO A 247 -14.31 13.55 -5.68
N LEU A 248 -13.15 12.94 -5.94
CA LEU A 248 -12.99 11.98 -7.03
C LEU A 248 -13.83 10.72 -6.77
N GLN A 249 -13.87 10.23 -5.53
CA GLN A 249 -14.75 9.10 -5.18
C GLN A 249 -16.21 9.39 -5.47
N ARG A 250 -16.73 10.50 -4.96
CA ARG A 250 -18.12 10.91 -5.20
C ARG A 250 -18.44 11.01 -6.69
N ARG A 251 -17.49 11.52 -7.50
CA ARG A 251 -17.66 11.60 -8.96
C ARG A 251 -17.71 10.21 -9.61
N LEU A 252 -16.86 9.28 -9.19
CA LEU A 252 -16.82 7.91 -9.73
C LEU A 252 -18.06 7.11 -9.32
N GLU A 253 -18.52 7.25 -8.08
CA GLU A 253 -19.75 6.65 -7.56
C GLU A 253 -20.97 7.12 -8.36
N ARG A 254 -21.14 8.44 -8.53
CA ARG A 254 -22.24 9.00 -9.36
C ARG A 254 -22.21 8.51 -10.80
N ARG A 255 -21.02 8.37 -11.39
CA ARG A 255 -20.86 7.84 -12.76
C ARG A 255 -21.28 6.37 -12.84
N ARG A 256 -20.93 5.58 -11.82
CA ARG A 256 -21.33 4.18 -11.71
C ARG A 256 -22.85 4.05 -11.59
N GLU A 257 -23.47 4.83 -10.70
CA GLU A 257 -24.92 4.86 -10.50
C GLU A 257 -25.67 5.23 -11.79
N ARG A 258 -25.23 6.29 -12.48
CA ARG A 258 -25.81 6.69 -13.78
C ARG A 258 -25.71 5.57 -14.82
N ARG A 259 -24.55 4.92 -14.93
CA ARG A 259 -24.34 3.81 -15.88
C ARG A 259 -25.29 2.64 -15.59
N LEU A 260 -25.44 2.27 -14.32
CA LEU A 260 -26.36 1.19 -13.89
C LEU A 260 -27.83 1.56 -14.17
N ALA A 261 -28.22 2.81 -13.94
CA ALA A 261 -29.56 3.30 -14.25
C ALA A 261 -29.85 3.22 -15.76
N THR A 262 -28.90 3.63 -16.61
CA THR A 262 -29.01 3.52 -18.07
C THR A 262 -29.10 2.06 -18.55
N GLU A 263 -28.27 1.16 -18.01
CA GLU A 263 -28.31 -0.28 -18.35
C GLU A 263 -29.66 -0.91 -17.94
N THR A 264 -30.18 -0.54 -16.79
CA THR A 264 -31.48 -1.03 -16.29
C THR A 264 -32.63 -0.56 -17.18
N ALA A 265 -32.64 0.73 -17.54
CA ALA A 265 -33.64 1.29 -18.46
C ALA A 265 -33.59 0.63 -19.86
N ALA A 266 -32.39 0.38 -20.38
CA ALA A 266 -32.20 -0.31 -21.66
C ALA A 266 -32.72 -1.76 -21.62
N SER A 267 -32.47 -2.49 -20.53
CA SER A 267 -33.01 -3.85 -20.35
C SER A 267 -34.54 -3.88 -20.21
N ALA A 268 -35.14 -2.88 -19.56
CA ALA A 268 -36.58 -2.79 -19.39
C ALA A 268 -37.29 -2.48 -20.73
N GLY A 269 -36.73 -1.57 -21.53
CA GLY A 269 -37.27 -1.23 -22.87
C GLY A 269 -37.13 -2.37 -23.89
N ALA A 270 -36.09 -3.20 -23.78
CA ALA A 270 -35.93 -4.39 -24.63
C ALA A 270 -36.92 -5.52 -24.30
N GLY A 271 -37.36 -5.62 -23.03
CA GLY A 271 -38.34 -6.62 -22.59
C GLY A 271 -39.77 -6.36 -23.08
N THR A 272 -40.13 -5.10 -23.36
CA THR A 272 -41.46 -4.70 -23.85
C THR A 272 -41.64 -4.83 -25.36
N ALA A 273 -40.58 -5.08 -26.13
CA ALA A 273 -40.58 -5.07 -27.59
C ALA A 273 -40.62 -6.47 -28.25
N ARG A 274 -41.30 -7.45 -27.63
CA ARG A 274 -41.62 -8.72 -28.29
C ARG A 274 -43.08 -8.69 -28.76
N PRO A 275 -43.37 -8.43 -30.05
CA PRO A 275 -44.71 -8.63 -30.57
C PRO A 275 -45.00 -10.14 -30.55
N VAL A 276 -46.09 -10.52 -29.88
CA VAL A 276 -46.66 -11.86 -30.01
C VAL A 276 -47.09 -12.01 -31.47
N PRO A 277 -46.58 -13.00 -32.24
CA PRO A 277 -47.12 -13.24 -33.57
C PRO A 277 -48.57 -13.69 -33.38
N ALA A 278 -49.51 -12.93 -33.91
CA ALA A 278 -50.91 -13.30 -33.96
C ALA A 278 -51.02 -14.60 -34.76
N GLY A 279 -51.21 -15.71 -34.04
CA GLY A 279 -51.41 -17.02 -34.63
C GLY A 279 -52.70 -17.02 -35.44
N VAL A 280 -52.55 -17.30 -36.74
CA VAL A 280 -53.61 -17.71 -37.65
C VAL A 280 -54.35 -18.89 -37.02
N ARG A 281 -55.66 -18.77 -36.83
CA ARG A 281 -56.53 -19.91 -36.51
C ARG A 281 -57.16 -20.43 -37.82
N PRO A 282 -57.22 -21.76 -38.01
CA PRO A 282 -57.87 -22.38 -39.16
C PRO A 282 -59.40 -22.19 -39.14
#